data_AF-A0AAV3SA31-F1
#
_entry.id   AF-A0AAV3SA31-F1
#
_cell.length_a   1.000
_cell.length_b   1.000
_cell.length_c   1.000
_cell.angle_alpha   90.00
_cell.angle_beta   90.00
_cell.angle_gamma   90.00
#
_symmetry.space_group_name_H-M   'P 1'
#
loop_
_entity.id
_entity.type
_entity.pdbx_description
1 polymer ?
#
loop_
_entity_poly.entity_id
_entity_poly.type
_entity_poly.pdbx_seq_one_letter_code
_entity_poly.pdbx_strand_id
1 'polypeptide(L)'
;MTPSIGPKIAGYVFGGGLIAWLMLIPMLITGGFAPEAADAGLMAQANAVWDQYIRYVGAGAMIVGGFHAIISMRKTITDALGTAAAELRGSANTSPSSQKRTQRDLSMKFVGGGALLVMLALVVLPQVQVGLIGGVIAVIAAFLFVAVSAYLVGVVGSSSNPVSGMAVATILIAALAMKSTGVTDPVVVLVTASVVAIAAAVAGDTSQDLKTGYLLGATPRKQQIAQLVGITISAVFSGAVLYFFNQAYGIGSSTIPAPQAGMMALISEGVLTGTAQWGMILIGAVFACVLILMRIPVLPFAVGIYLPITLATPIFLGGLIRGGVDRYVTRVDDKDGTRAEETTYRGRIVAAGLITGEAIMGIVIGGLYITGVGESGGAPFPIGFSSALQQALGVVAVIILVILFTASILRAPSGTSQ
;
A
#
# COMPACT_ATOMS: atom_id res chain seq x y z
N MET A 1 14.27 -7.93 8.78
CA MET A 1 14.80 -6.90 7.87
C MET A 1 13.67 -6.41 6.99
N THR A 2 13.19 -5.20 7.22
CA THR A 2 12.22 -4.51 6.34
C THR A 2 12.81 -4.34 4.95
N PRO A 3 12.05 -4.58 3.87
CA PRO A 3 12.39 -4.01 2.58
C PRO A 3 11.93 -2.55 2.62
N SER A 4 12.71 -1.66 3.24
CA SER A 4 12.86 -0.36 2.59
C SER A 4 13.22 -0.67 1.13
N ILE A 5 12.63 0.00 0.15
CA ILE A 5 12.86 -0.29 -1.26
C ILE A 5 14.37 -0.21 -1.52
N GLY A 6 15.02 -1.36 -1.57
CA GLY A 6 16.44 -1.46 -1.86
C GLY A 6 16.65 -1.33 -3.36
N PRO A 7 17.90 -1.20 -3.82
CA PRO A 7 18.22 -1.14 -5.24
C PRO A 7 17.59 -2.29 -6.05
N LYS A 8 17.46 -3.48 -5.44
CA LYS A 8 16.79 -4.64 -6.07
C LYS A 8 15.30 -4.42 -6.30
N ILE A 9 14.54 -4.02 -5.27
CA ILE A 9 13.09 -3.82 -5.40
C ILE A 9 12.79 -2.61 -6.30
N ALA A 10 13.55 -1.53 -6.14
CA ALA A 10 13.49 -0.36 -7.02
C ALA A 10 13.76 -0.75 -8.48
N GLY A 11 14.76 -1.60 -8.72
CA GLY A 11 15.08 -2.14 -10.03
C GLY A 11 13.95 -2.99 -10.63
N TYR A 12 13.23 -3.78 -9.83
CA TYR A 12 12.06 -4.53 -10.33
C TYR A 12 10.90 -3.63 -10.71
N VAL A 13 10.59 -2.60 -9.90
CA VAL A 13 9.56 -1.61 -10.23
C VAL A 13 9.92 -0.87 -11.53
N PHE A 14 11.16 -0.40 -11.64
CA PHE A 14 11.61 0.28 -12.84
C PHE A 14 11.65 -0.64 -14.06
N GLY A 15 12.11 -1.88 -13.89
CA GLY A 15 12.13 -2.90 -14.95
C GLY A 15 10.74 -3.22 -15.49
N GLY A 16 9.73 -3.29 -14.62
CA GLY A 16 8.33 -3.39 -15.05
C GLY A 16 7.89 -2.21 -15.90
N GLY A 17 8.25 -1.00 -15.49
CA GLY A 17 8.00 0.22 -16.27
C GLY A 17 8.72 0.21 -17.63
N LEU A 18 9.98 -0.22 -17.68
CA LEU A 18 10.71 -0.34 -18.94
C LEU A 18 10.07 -1.35 -19.89
N ILE A 19 9.62 -2.51 -19.39
CA ILE A 19 8.91 -3.49 -20.21
C ILE A 19 7.60 -2.91 -20.73
N ALA A 20 6.82 -2.24 -19.88
CA ALA A 20 5.59 -1.57 -20.31
C ALA A 20 5.87 -0.57 -21.43
N TRP A 21 6.79 0.38 -21.20
CA TRP A 21 6.99 1.54 -22.05
C TRP A 21 7.85 1.31 -23.28
N LEU A 22 8.85 0.42 -23.19
CA LEU A 22 9.80 0.18 -24.30
C LEU A 22 9.49 -1.10 -25.10
N MET A 23 8.64 -1.99 -24.58
CA MET A 23 8.32 -3.25 -25.25
C MET A 23 6.82 -3.39 -25.52
N LEU A 24 5.97 -3.39 -24.48
CA LEU A 24 4.54 -3.70 -24.65
C LEU A 24 3.78 -2.60 -25.38
N ILE A 25 3.99 -1.33 -25.05
CA ILE A 25 3.32 -0.21 -25.74
C ILE A 25 3.71 -0.16 -27.22
N PRO A 26 5.01 -0.13 -27.61
CA PRO A 26 5.38 -0.16 -29.03
C PRO A 26 4.86 -1.39 -29.75
N MET A 27 4.86 -2.57 -29.11
CA MET A 27 4.34 -3.81 -29.69
C MET A 27 2.83 -3.73 -29.98
N LEU A 28 2.03 -3.17 -29.07
CA LEU A 28 0.58 -3.01 -29.28
C LEU A 28 0.26 -1.98 -30.36
N ILE A 29 1.02 -0.88 -30.42
CA ILE A 29 0.88 0.15 -31.45
C ILE A 29 1.25 -0.41 -32.82
N THR A 30 2.46 -0.97 -32.96
CA THR A 30 2.98 -1.48 -34.25
C THR A 30 2.27 -2.75 -34.71
N GLY A 31 1.74 -3.55 -33.78
CA GLY A 31 0.93 -4.73 -34.09
C GLY A 31 -0.51 -4.43 -34.48
N GLY A 32 -0.94 -3.17 -34.47
CA GLY A 32 -2.31 -2.77 -34.84
C GLY A 32 -3.38 -3.15 -33.82
N PHE A 33 -2.99 -3.45 -32.58
CA PHE A 33 -3.90 -3.88 -31.51
C PHE A 33 -4.53 -2.72 -30.72
N ALA A 34 -4.21 -1.47 -31.08
CA ALA A 34 -4.77 -0.25 -30.47
C ALA A 34 -5.28 0.75 -31.53
N PRO A 35 -6.33 0.38 -32.29
CA PRO A 35 -6.85 1.20 -33.39
C PRO A 35 -7.47 2.54 -32.94
N GLU A 36 -7.97 2.61 -31.70
CA GLU A 36 -8.62 3.82 -31.15
C GLU A 36 -7.65 4.99 -30.91
N ALA A 37 -6.35 4.72 -30.88
CA ALA A 37 -5.31 5.72 -30.64
C ALA A 37 -4.51 6.08 -31.91
N ALA A 38 -4.96 5.64 -33.09
CA ALA A 38 -4.21 5.72 -34.34
C ALA A 38 -3.93 7.16 -34.83
N ASP A 39 -4.83 8.10 -34.56
CA ASP A 39 -4.78 9.48 -35.10
C ASP A 39 -4.11 10.50 -34.15
N ALA A 40 -3.62 10.05 -32.99
CA ALA A 40 -2.99 10.92 -32.00
C ALA A 40 -1.47 11.02 -32.20
N GLY A 41 -0.85 12.12 -31.75
CA GLY A 41 0.61 12.22 -31.69
C GLY A 41 1.21 11.09 -30.86
N LEU A 42 2.44 10.66 -31.18
CA LEU A 42 3.08 9.44 -30.66
C LEU A 42 2.98 9.27 -29.13
N MET A 43 3.21 10.35 -28.37
CA MET A 43 3.11 10.31 -26.90
C MET A 43 1.66 10.21 -26.39
N ALA A 44 0.70 10.86 -27.05
CA ALA A 44 -0.71 10.75 -26.70
C ALA A 44 -1.23 9.34 -26.98
N GLN A 45 -0.82 8.76 -28.12
CA GLN A 45 -1.10 7.37 -28.45
C GLN A 45 -0.49 6.40 -27.43
N ALA A 46 0.78 6.59 -27.05
CA ALA A 46 1.43 5.75 -26.04
C ALA A 46 0.73 5.82 -24.68
N ASN A 47 0.32 7.02 -24.24
CA ASN A 47 -0.44 7.18 -22.99
C ASN A 47 -1.81 6.51 -23.06
N ALA A 48 -2.53 6.63 -24.19
CA ALA A 48 -3.82 5.96 -24.37
C ALA A 48 -3.67 4.43 -24.31
N VAL A 49 -2.66 3.87 -24.99
CA VAL A 49 -2.36 2.43 -24.94
C VAL A 49 -2.00 1.97 -23.53
N TRP A 50 -1.19 2.75 -22.83
CA TRP A 50 -0.84 2.46 -21.46
C TRP A 50 -2.09 2.41 -20.57
N ASP A 51 -2.94 3.43 -20.69
CA ASP A 51 -4.13 3.60 -19.85
C ASP A 51 -5.18 2.52 -20.10
N GLN A 52 -5.51 2.28 -21.38
CA GLN A 52 -6.57 1.38 -21.78
C GLN A 52 -6.15 -0.10 -21.74
N TYR A 53 -4.88 -0.44 -21.99
CA TYR A 53 -4.44 -1.83 -22.16
C TYR A 53 -3.39 -2.26 -21.14
N ILE A 54 -2.27 -1.53 -21.02
CA ILE A 54 -1.14 -1.98 -20.21
C ILE A 54 -1.46 -2.01 -18.70
N ARG A 55 -2.29 -1.08 -18.22
CA ARG A 55 -2.79 -1.11 -16.84
C ARG A 55 -3.53 -2.42 -16.52
N TYR A 56 -4.23 -3.03 -17.47
CA TYR A 56 -4.85 -4.34 -17.30
C TYR A 56 -3.82 -5.48 -17.24
N VAL A 57 -2.72 -5.40 -17.99
CA VAL A 57 -1.60 -6.35 -17.89
C VAL A 57 -0.98 -6.29 -16.49
N GLY A 58 -0.70 -5.07 -16.00
CA GLY A 58 -0.21 -4.85 -14.64
C GLY A 58 -1.17 -5.37 -13.57
N ALA A 59 -2.48 -5.12 -13.73
CA ALA A 59 -3.52 -5.63 -12.82
C ALA A 59 -3.57 -7.17 -12.79
N GLY A 60 -3.52 -7.84 -13.95
CA GLY A 60 -3.48 -9.29 -14.03
C GLY A 60 -2.25 -9.90 -13.35
N ALA A 61 -1.08 -9.28 -13.55
CA ALA A 61 0.14 -9.69 -12.88
C ALA A 61 0.06 -9.50 -11.35
N MET A 62 -0.54 -8.41 -10.87
CA MET A 62 -0.76 -8.16 -9.45
C MET A 62 -1.76 -9.12 -8.81
N ILE A 63 -2.81 -9.51 -9.53
CA ILE A 63 -3.77 -10.55 -9.07
C ILE A 63 -3.01 -11.86 -8.81
N VAL A 64 -2.28 -12.37 -9.81
CA VAL A 64 -1.51 -13.61 -9.66
C VAL A 64 -0.46 -13.48 -8.56
N GLY A 65 0.22 -12.33 -8.48
CA GLY A 65 1.17 -12.04 -7.39
C GLY A 65 0.52 -12.09 -6.00
N GLY A 66 -0.69 -11.56 -5.86
CA GLY A 66 -1.47 -11.60 -4.62
C GLY A 66 -1.87 -13.01 -4.21
N PHE A 67 -2.40 -13.81 -5.15
CA PHE A 67 -2.72 -15.21 -4.90
C PHE A 67 -1.47 -16.05 -4.60
N HIS A 68 -0.39 -15.85 -5.34
CA HIS A 68 0.88 -16.52 -5.09
C HIS A 68 1.42 -16.22 -3.69
N ALA A 69 1.32 -14.96 -3.23
CA ALA A 69 1.68 -14.60 -1.86
C ALA A 69 0.89 -15.46 -0.86
N ILE A 70 -0.44 -15.51 -0.96
CA ILE A 70 -1.29 -16.33 -0.08
C ILE A 70 -0.88 -17.82 -0.13
N ILE A 71 -0.73 -18.38 -1.33
CA ILE A 71 -0.38 -19.81 -1.54
C ILE A 71 1.00 -20.14 -0.95
N SER A 72 1.97 -19.23 -1.09
CA SER A 72 3.33 -19.41 -0.55
C SER A 72 3.34 -19.49 0.98
N MET A 73 2.33 -18.89 1.64
CA MET A 73 2.16 -18.91 3.10
C MET A 73 1.07 -19.88 3.58
N ARG A 74 0.58 -20.79 2.73
CA ARG A 74 -0.53 -21.70 3.07
C ARG A 74 -0.31 -22.48 4.38
N LYS A 75 0.91 -22.95 4.64
CA LYS A 75 1.25 -23.70 5.87
C LYS A 75 1.09 -22.81 7.10
N THR A 76 1.65 -21.60 7.02
CA THR A 76 1.53 -20.61 8.08
C THR A 76 0.07 -20.22 8.35
N ILE A 77 -0.73 -20.10 7.29
CA ILE A 77 -2.17 -19.83 7.38
C ILE A 77 -2.89 -20.99 8.08
N THR A 78 -2.61 -22.24 7.68
CA THR A 78 -3.25 -23.41 8.31
C THR A 78 -2.88 -23.55 9.79
N ASP A 79 -1.63 -23.25 10.15
CA ASP A 79 -1.16 -23.30 11.54
C ASP A 79 -1.84 -22.20 12.39
N ALA A 80 -1.98 -20.99 11.84
CA ALA A 80 -2.67 -19.87 12.47
C ALA A 80 -4.16 -20.19 12.73
N LEU A 81 -4.86 -20.69 11.71
CA LEU A 81 -6.27 -21.06 11.82
C LEU A 81 -6.48 -22.25 12.76
N GLY A 82 -5.56 -23.22 12.77
CA GLY A 82 -5.59 -24.35 13.70
C GLY A 82 -5.45 -23.89 15.15
N THR A 83 -4.54 -22.96 15.41
CA THR A 83 -4.34 -22.36 16.75
C THR A 83 -5.58 -21.59 17.20
N ALA A 84 -6.13 -20.73 16.33
CA ALA A 84 -7.35 -19.98 16.61
C ALA A 84 -8.55 -20.90 16.90
N ALA A 85 -8.72 -21.98 16.12
CA ALA A 85 -9.78 -22.95 16.35
C ALA A 85 -9.60 -23.74 17.66
N ALA A 86 -8.36 -24.06 18.02
CA ALA A 86 -8.04 -24.73 19.29
C ALA A 86 -8.35 -23.83 20.49
N GLU A 87 -8.00 -22.55 20.43
CA GLU A 87 -8.33 -21.56 21.47
C GLU A 87 -9.84 -21.36 21.62
N LEU A 88 -10.58 -21.26 20.52
CA LEU A 88 -12.05 -21.16 20.55
C LEU A 88 -12.72 -22.39 21.17
N ARG A 89 -12.15 -23.59 20.97
CA ARG A 89 -12.66 -24.84 21.58
C ARG A 89 -12.21 -25.04 23.03
N GLY A 90 -11.02 -24.53 23.40
CA GLY A 90 -10.40 -24.71 24.71
C GLY A 90 -10.74 -23.63 25.75
N SER A 91 -11.35 -22.51 25.35
CA SER A 91 -11.60 -21.33 26.20
C SER A 91 -12.76 -21.48 27.22
N ALA A 92 -12.97 -22.68 27.79
CA ALA A 92 -14.03 -22.93 28.76
C ALA A 92 -13.58 -22.99 30.24
N ASN A 93 -12.28 -22.98 30.56
CA ASN A 93 -11.82 -23.21 31.95
C ASN A 93 -10.62 -22.34 32.38
N THR A 94 -10.80 -21.03 32.50
CA THR A 94 -9.84 -20.21 33.27
C THR A 94 -10.56 -19.14 34.08
N SER A 95 -10.57 -19.32 35.41
CA SER A 95 -11.18 -18.36 36.34
C SER A 95 -10.48 -17.00 36.27
N PRO A 96 -11.21 -15.86 36.25
CA PRO A 96 -10.65 -14.51 36.05
C PRO A 96 -9.73 -13.99 37.17
N SER A 97 -9.68 -14.66 38.32
CA SER A 97 -9.14 -14.08 39.56
C SER A 97 -7.63 -14.26 39.78
N SER A 98 -6.90 -15.06 38.98
CA SER A 98 -5.45 -15.27 39.16
C SER A 98 -4.56 -14.79 38.00
N GLN A 99 -5.12 -14.17 36.96
CA GLN A 99 -4.31 -13.76 35.81
C GLN A 99 -3.40 -12.57 36.12
N LYS A 100 -2.11 -12.72 35.76
CA LYS A 100 -1.10 -11.65 35.80
C LYS A 100 -1.61 -10.45 35.02
N ARG A 101 -1.25 -9.23 35.46
CA ARG A 101 -1.67 -7.98 34.82
C ARG A 101 -1.39 -7.94 33.31
N THR A 102 -0.30 -8.56 32.87
CA THR A 102 0.12 -8.66 31.45
C THR A 102 -0.71 -9.64 30.61
N GLN A 103 -1.63 -10.39 31.21
CA GLN A 103 -2.52 -11.34 30.54
C GLN A 103 -4.00 -10.93 30.64
N ARG A 104 -4.27 -9.71 31.13
CA ARG A 104 -5.64 -9.18 31.24
C ARG A 104 -6.03 -8.48 29.94
N ASP A 105 -6.66 -9.23 29.05
CA ASP A 105 -7.22 -8.73 27.80
C ASP A 105 -8.60 -8.08 27.97
N LEU A 106 -9.05 -7.39 26.92
CA LEU A 106 -10.45 -6.95 26.81
C LEU A 106 -11.37 -8.17 26.81
N SER A 107 -12.54 -8.06 27.44
CA SER A 107 -13.45 -9.20 27.52
C SER A 107 -13.95 -9.58 26.12
N MET A 108 -13.98 -10.89 25.83
CA MET A 108 -14.41 -11.40 24.52
C MET A 108 -15.86 -10.99 24.18
N LYS A 109 -16.69 -10.72 25.20
CA LYS A 109 -18.04 -10.16 25.03
C LYS A 109 -18.02 -8.76 24.42
N PHE A 110 -17.08 -7.90 24.84
CA PHE A 110 -16.94 -6.56 24.29
C PHE A 110 -16.40 -6.62 22.85
N VAL A 111 -15.41 -7.48 22.60
CA VAL A 111 -14.84 -7.67 21.26
C VAL A 111 -15.91 -8.21 20.29
N GLY A 112 -16.62 -9.27 20.68
CA GLY A 112 -17.70 -9.85 19.88
C GLY A 112 -18.87 -8.90 19.66
N GLY A 113 -19.27 -8.14 20.69
CA GLY A 113 -20.29 -7.11 20.58
C GLY A 113 -19.88 -5.97 19.65
N GLY A 114 -18.64 -5.51 19.72
CA GLY A 114 -18.09 -4.48 18.82
C GLY A 114 -18.03 -4.97 17.36
N ALA A 115 -17.58 -6.20 17.12
CA ALA A 115 -17.57 -6.79 15.79
C ALA A 115 -18.98 -6.93 15.20
N LEU A 116 -19.96 -7.33 16.02
CA LEU A 116 -21.37 -7.39 15.61
C LEU A 116 -21.93 -6.00 15.30
N LEU A 117 -21.59 -4.98 16.10
CA LEU A 117 -22.01 -3.60 15.84
C LEU A 117 -21.45 -3.08 14.51
N VAL A 118 -20.17 -3.35 14.22
CA VAL A 118 -19.56 -2.98 12.93
C VAL A 118 -20.24 -3.72 11.77
N MET A 119 -20.53 -5.02 11.92
CA MET A 119 -21.31 -5.77 10.92
C MET A 119 -22.66 -5.12 10.65
N LEU A 120 -23.43 -4.81 11.70
CA LEU A 120 -24.74 -4.19 11.56
C LEU A 120 -24.63 -2.82 10.91
N ALA A 121 -23.61 -2.03 11.25
CA ALA A 121 -23.36 -0.74 10.61
C ALA A 121 -23.10 -0.89 9.10
N LEU A 122 -22.33 -1.89 8.66
CA LEU A 122 -22.08 -2.15 7.24
C LEU A 122 -23.36 -2.54 6.46
N VAL A 123 -24.26 -3.28 7.10
CA VAL A 123 -25.50 -3.77 6.47
C VAL A 123 -26.58 -2.70 6.45
N VAL A 124 -26.74 -1.95 7.54
CA VAL A 124 -27.88 -1.05 7.77
C VAL A 124 -27.63 0.36 7.25
N LEU A 125 -26.38 0.85 7.27
CA LEU A 125 -26.11 2.22 6.85
C LEU A 125 -26.25 2.36 5.34
N PRO A 126 -27.23 3.16 4.85
CA PRO A 126 -27.49 3.32 3.42
C PRO A 126 -26.33 4.00 2.68
N GLN A 127 -25.43 4.68 3.39
CA GLN A 127 -24.22 5.29 2.83
C GLN A 127 -23.17 4.24 2.42
N VAL A 128 -23.20 3.05 3.02
CA VAL A 128 -22.20 1.98 2.82
C VAL A 128 -22.65 1.04 1.69
N GLN A 129 -23.96 0.83 1.51
CA GLN A 129 -24.58 0.05 0.43
C GLN A 129 -24.08 -1.41 0.29
N VAL A 130 -23.37 -1.94 1.30
CA VAL A 130 -22.74 -3.26 1.25
C VAL A 130 -23.77 -4.40 1.24
N GLY A 131 -24.96 -4.15 1.78
CA GLY A 131 -26.04 -5.13 1.86
C GLY A 131 -25.70 -6.32 2.77
N LEU A 132 -26.64 -7.24 2.95
CA LEU A 132 -26.46 -8.37 3.87
C LEU A 132 -25.34 -9.30 3.41
N ILE A 133 -25.30 -9.63 2.11
CA ILE A 133 -24.33 -10.58 1.55
C ILE A 133 -22.91 -10.01 1.65
N GLY A 134 -22.71 -8.75 1.25
CA GLY A 134 -21.42 -8.10 1.39
C GLY A 134 -20.98 -7.99 2.85
N GLY A 135 -21.90 -7.72 3.77
CA GLY A 135 -21.60 -7.65 5.20
C GLY A 135 -21.15 -8.99 5.77
N VAL A 136 -21.81 -10.08 5.38
CA VAL A 136 -21.43 -11.44 5.77
C VAL A 136 -20.06 -11.82 5.19
N ILE A 137 -19.82 -11.54 3.91
CA ILE A 137 -18.52 -11.78 3.26
C ILE A 137 -17.43 -10.99 3.98
N ALA A 138 -17.66 -9.71 4.26
CA ALA A 138 -16.70 -8.84 4.94
C ALA A 138 -16.33 -9.41 6.32
N VAL A 139 -17.31 -9.81 7.14
CA VAL A 139 -17.03 -10.33 8.49
C VAL A 139 -16.29 -11.66 8.45
N ILE A 140 -16.73 -12.60 7.61
CA ILE A 140 -16.10 -13.93 7.52
C ILE A 140 -14.66 -13.77 7.00
N ALA A 141 -14.46 -12.99 5.94
CA ALA A 141 -13.15 -12.74 5.37
C ALA A 141 -12.26 -11.97 6.35
N ALA A 142 -12.78 -10.93 7.02
CA ALA A 142 -12.04 -10.18 8.02
C ALA A 142 -11.61 -11.08 9.18
N PHE A 143 -12.50 -11.92 9.71
CA PHE A 143 -12.14 -12.88 10.77
C PHE A 143 -11.01 -13.81 10.34
N LEU A 144 -11.11 -14.39 9.14
CA LEU A 144 -10.08 -15.27 8.57
C LEU A 144 -8.74 -14.54 8.43
N PHE A 145 -8.73 -13.36 7.83
CA PHE A 145 -7.51 -12.60 7.55
C PHE A 145 -6.92 -11.92 8.79
N VAL A 146 -7.72 -11.59 9.80
CA VAL A 146 -7.25 -11.11 11.10
C VAL A 146 -6.41 -12.19 11.79
N ALA A 147 -6.92 -13.43 11.85
CA ALA A 147 -6.20 -14.56 12.45
C ALA A 147 -4.87 -14.84 11.73
N VAL A 148 -4.92 -14.85 10.40
CA VAL A 148 -3.73 -15.02 9.55
C VAL A 148 -2.71 -13.89 9.76
N SER A 149 -3.18 -12.64 9.76
CA SER A 149 -2.33 -11.46 9.90
C SER A 149 -1.66 -11.41 11.26
N ALA A 150 -2.41 -11.59 12.35
CA ALA A 150 -1.88 -11.59 13.72
C ALA A 150 -0.77 -12.64 13.90
N TYR A 151 -0.96 -13.86 13.38
CA TYR A 151 0.05 -14.91 13.44
C TYR A 151 1.28 -14.59 12.56
N LEU A 152 1.06 -14.17 11.31
CA LEU A 152 2.14 -13.85 10.38
C LEU A 152 3.02 -12.73 10.93
N VAL A 153 2.42 -11.68 11.48
CA VAL A 153 3.16 -10.60 12.10
C VAL A 153 3.97 -11.08 13.31
N GLY A 154 3.46 -12.05 14.08
CA GLY A 154 4.19 -12.69 15.17
C GLY A 154 5.46 -13.43 14.72
N VAL A 155 5.42 -14.10 13.55
CA VAL A 155 6.52 -14.93 13.04
C VAL A 155 7.48 -14.18 12.11
N VAL A 156 6.96 -13.39 11.18
CA VAL A 156 7.75 -12.71 10.12
C VAL A 156 7.78 -11.18 10.24
N GLY A 157 6.99 -10.61 11.15
CA GLY A 157 6.83 -9.16 11.32
C GLY A 157 5.82 -8.53 10.35
N SER A 158 5.19 -7.42 10.78
CA SER A 158 4.24 -6.58 10.02
C SER A 158 4.77 -6.17 8.66
N SER A 159 6.05 -5.86 8.56
CA SER A 159 6.66 -5.44 7.30
C SER A 159 6.78 -6.53 6.25
N SER A 160 6.71 -7.80 6.66
CA SER A 160 6.72 -8.97 5.77
C SER A 160 5.31 -9.56 5.58
N ASN A 161 4.30 -8.96 6.20
CA ASN A 161 2.92 -9.40 6.10
C ASN A 161 2.36 -9.05 4.71
N PRO A 162 1.79 -10.02 3.95
CA PRO A 162 1.27 -9.80 2.60
C PRO A 162 -0.06 -9.01 2.55
N VAL A 163 -0.22 -7.95 3.33
CA VAL A 163 -1.48 -7.19 3.44
C VAL A 163 -1.98 -6.75 2.07
N SER A 164 -1.09 -6.22 1.22
CA SER A 164 -1.46 -5.79 -0.14
C SER A 164 -1.93 -6.96 -1.02
N GLY A 165 -1.33 -8.15 -0.88
CA GLY A 165 -1.77 -9.35 -1.60
C GLY A 165 -3.12 -9.87 -1.12
N MET A 166 -3.35 -9.83 0.20
CA MET A 166 -4.64 -10.16 0.81
C MET A 166 -5.74 -9.19 0.37
N ALA A 167 -5.44 -7.90 0.24
CA ALA A 167 -6.38 -6.89 -0.23
C ALA A 167 -6.82 -7.15 -1.69
N VAL A 168 -5.87 -7.36 -2.60
CA VAL A 168 -6.18 -7.63 -4.03
C VAL A 168 -6.99 -8.92 -4.18
N ALA A 169 -6.60 -10.00 -3.47
CA ALA A 169 -7.35 -11.24 -3.50
C ALA A 169 -8.77 -11.08 -2.94
N THR A 170 -8.93 -10.30 -1.87
CA THR A 170 -10.25 -10.01 -1.29
C THR A 170 -11.13 -9.25 -2.26
N ILE A 171 -10.60 -8.24 -2.95
CA ILE A 171 -11.34 -7.49 -3.98
C ILE A 171 -11.85 -8.45 -5.05
N LEU A 172 -10.99 -9.31 -5.61
CA LEU A 172 -11.41 -10.22 -6.68
C LEU A 172 -12.48 -11.22 -6.20
N ILE A 173 -12.27 -11.83 -5.03
CA ILE A 173 -13.22 -12.79 -4.45
C ILE A 173 -14.56 -12.11 -4.16
N ALA A 174 -14.53 -10.93 -3.53
CA ALA A 174 -15.73 -10.15 -3.24
C ALA A 174 -16.45 -9.73 -4.52
N ALA A 175 -15.73 -9.25 -5.54
CA ALA A 175 -16.29 -8.86 -6.83
C ALA A 175 -17.00 -10.03 -7.50
N LEU A 176 -16.36 -11.20 -7.57
CA LEU A 176 -16.94 -12.40 -8.18
C LEU A 176 -18.16 -12.91 -7.41
N ALA A 177 -18.08 -12.95 -6.07
CA ALA A 177 -19.18 -13.39 -5.23
C ALA A 177 -20.39 -12.44 -5.35
N MET A 178 -20.17 -11.13 -5.29
CA MET A 178 -21.25 -10.14 -5.35
C MET A 178 -21.84 -9.96 -6.75
N LYS A 179 -21.05 -10.20 -7.81
CA LYS A 179 -21.58 -10.27 -9.17
C LYS A 179 -22.69 -11.32 -9.29
N SER A 180 -22.50 -12.48 -8.64
CA SER A 180 -23.51 -13.56 -8.66
C SER A 180 -24.82 -13.19 -7.95
N THR A 181 -24.81 -12.14 -7.15
CA THR A 181 -25.97 -11.66 -6.37
C THR A 181 -26.60 -10.39 -6.94
N GLY A 182 -26.17 -9.96 -8.13
CA GLY A 182 -26.73 -8.80 -8.83
C GLY A 182 -26.22 -7.44 -8.36
N VAL A 183 -25.15 -7.38 -7.55
CA VAL A 183 -24.50 -6.11 -7.21
C VAL A 183 -23.79 -5.57 -8.44
N THR A 184 -24.08 -4.33 -8.81
CA THR A 184 -23.48 -3.67 -9.99
C THR A 184 -22.52 -2.55 -9.61
N ASP A 185 -22.61 -2.01 -8.40
CA ASP A 185 -21.80 -0.88 -7.93
C ASP A 185 -20.41 -1.37 -7.45
N PRO A 186 -19.31 -0.97 -8.13
CA PRO A 186 -17.95 -1.33 -7.72
C PRO A 186 -17.56 -0.82 -6.33
N VAL A 187 -18.21 0.26 -5.84
CA VAL A 187 -17.96 0.82 -4.51
C VAL A 187 -18.29 -0.19 -3.42
N VAL A 188 -19.35 -0.99 -3.58
CA VAL A 188 -19.77 -2.00 -2.60
C VAL A 188 -18.69 -3.07 -2.39
N VAL A 189 -18.10 -3.53 -3.48
CA VAL A 189 -16.98 -4.49 -3.46
C VAL A 189 -15.75 -3.86 -2.79
N LEU A 190 -15.42 -2.62 -3.15
CA LEU A 190 -14.28 -1.90 -2.61
C LEU A 190 -14.41 -1.66 -1.11
N VAL A 191 -15.60 -1.25 -0.62
CA VAL A 191 -15.86 -1.05 0.81
C VAL A 191 -15.74 -2.38 1.56
N THR A 192 -16.31 -3.46 1.02
CA THR A 192 -16.19 -4.80 1.60
C THR A 192 -14.73 -5.23 1.73
N ALA A 193 -13.95 -5.10 0.66
CA ALA A 193 -12.55 -5.47 0.67
C ALA A 193 -11.71 -4.55 1.56
N SER A 194 -12.08 -3.27 1.67
CA SER A 194 -11.42 -2.30 2.54
C SER A 194 -11.59 -2.68 4.01
N VAL A 195 -12.78 -3.11 4.44
CA VAL A 195 -13.01 -3.60 5.82
C VAL A 195 -12.06 -4.75 6.13
N VAL A 196 -11.93 -5.72 5.23
CA VAL A 196 -11.06 -6.88 5.40
C VAL A 196 -9.59 -6.47 5.44
N ALA A 197 -9.16 -5.62 4.51
CA ALA A 197 -7.77 -5.17 4.42
C ALA A 197 -7.36 -4.34 5.64
N ILE A 198 -8.23 -3.43 6.12
CA ILE A 198 -8.00 -2.63 7.32
C ILE A 198 -7.98 -3.54 8.55
N ALA A 199 -8.93 -4.46 8.69
CA ALA A 199 -8.97 -5.40 9.81
C ALA A 199 -7.69 -6.25 9.87
N ALA A 200 -7.23 -6.78 8.72
CA ALA A 200 -5.99 -7.53 8.64
C ALA A 200 -4.77 -6.67 9.00
N ALA A 201 -4.66 -5.46 8.47
CA ALA A 201 -3.55 -4.54 8.76
C ALA A 201 -3.49 -4.19 10.26
N VAL A 202 -4.62 -3.73 10.81
CA VAL A 202 -4.73 -3.33 12.22
C VAL A 202 -4.49 -4.52 13.14
N ALA A 203 -4.97 -5.72 12.82
CA ALA A 203 -4.68 -6.91 13.62
C ALA A 203 -3.18 -7.24 13.69
N GLY A 204 -2.47 -7.05 12.57
CA GLY A 204 -1.02 -7.20 12.53
C GLY A 204 -0.32 -6.21 13.44
N ASP A 205 -0.63 -4.92 13.29
CA ASP A 205 -0.02 -3.84 14.09
C ASP A 205 -0.37 -4.00 15.58
N THR A 206 -1.63 -4.28 15.91
CA THR A 206 -2.06 -4.57 17.29
C THR A 206 -1.29 -5.75 17.88
N SER A 207 -1.04 -6.83 17.13
CA SER A 207 -0.27 -7.98 17.62
C SER A 207 1.19 -7.63 17.94
N GLN A 208 1.79 -6.76 17.12
CA GLN A 208 3.15 -6.24 17.36
C GLN A 208 3.22 -5.30 18.56
N ASP A 209 2.24 -4.42 18.68
CA ASP A 209 2.10 -3.52 19.79
C ASP A 209 1.90 -4.31 21.09
N LEU A 210 1.05 -5.34 21.10
CA LEU A 210 0.82 -6.20 22.27
C LEU A 210 2.08 -6.96 22.68
N LYS A 211 2.90 -7.41 21.72
CA LYS A 211 4.21 -8.02 22.01
C LYS A 211 5.15 -7.01 22.67
N THR A 212 5.25 -5.80 22.12
CA THR A 212 6.10 -4.74 22.69
C THR A 212 5.60 -4.32 24.07
N GLY A 213 4.29 -4.15 24.22
CA GLY A 213 3.62 -3.88 25.48
C GLY A 213 3.90 -4.97 26.50
N TYR A 214 3.79 -6.24 26.14
CA TYR A 214 4.12 -7.37 27.02
C TYR A 214 5.57 -7.30 27.53
N LEU A 215 6.54 -7.02 26.64
CA LEU A 215 7.97 -6.88 27.01
C LEU A 215 8.22 -5.70 27.96
N LEU A 216 7.48 -4.60 27.79
CA LEU A 216 7.53 -3.43 28.67
C LEU A 216 6.66 -3.61 29.94
N GLY A 217 5.96 -4.73 30.07
CA GLY A 217 5.03 -4.98 31.16
C GLY A 217 3.78 -4.10 31.12
N ALA A 218 3.23 -3.74 29.96
CA ALA A 218 1.95 -3.06 29.83
C ALA A 218 0.75 -3.97 30.17
N THR A 219 -0.42 -3.39 30.42
CA THR A 219 -1.68 -4.13 30.57
C THR A 219 -2.40 -4.17 29.22
N PRO A 220 -2.59 -5.34 28.57
CA PRO A 220 -3.19 -5.44 27.23
C PRO A 220 -4.51 -4.69 27.07
N ARG A 221 -5.42 -4.82 28.05
CA ARG A 221 -6.71 -4.11 28.04
C ARG A 221 -6.58 -2.59 27.89
N LYS A 222 -5.62 -1.95 28.58
CA LYS A 222 -5.44 -0.49 28.50
C LYS A 222 -4.87 -0.08 27.14
N GLN A 223 -3.98 -0.92 26.60
CA GLN A 223 -3.36 -0.71 25.30
C GLN A 223 -4.38 -0.84 24.16
N GLN A 224 -5.22 -1.87 24.19
CA GLN A 224 -6.30 -2.09 23.22
C GLN A 224 -7.30 -0.91 23.23
N ILE A 225 -7.69 -0.41 24.41
CA ILE A 225 -8.57 0.77 24.50
C ILE A 225 -7.90 2.02 23.91
N ALA A 226 -6.62 2.26 24.21
CA ALA A 226 -5.88 3.38 23.65
C ALA A 226 -5.77 3.29 22.12
N GLN A 227 -5.53 2.09 21.58
CA GLN A 227 -5.51 1.83 20.14
C GLN A 227 -6.88 2.09 19.49
N LEU A 228 -7.98 1.65 20.11
CA LEU A 228 -9.34 1.91 19.60
C LEU A 228 -9.63 3.41 19.50
N VAL A 229 -9.25 4.19 20.52
CA VAL A 229 -9.38 5.65 20.51
C VAL A 229 -8.52 6.27 19.41
N GLY A 230 -7.25 5.86 19.32
CA GLY A 230 -6.31 6.33 18.31
C GLY A 230 -6.81 6.08 16.88
N ILE A 231 -7.22 4.84 16.57
CA ILE A 231 -7.75 4.45 15.26
C ILE A 231 -9.00 5.25 14.90
N THR A 232 -9.90 5.48 15.87
CA THR A 232 -11.13 6.26 15.63
C THR A 232 -10.80 7.70 15.26
N ILE A 233 -9.92 8.36 16.01
CA ILE A 233 -9.51 9.74 15.75
C ILE A 233 -8.77 9.82 14.40
N SER A 234 -7.83 8.89 14.16
CA SER A 234 -7.09 8.82 12.90
C SER A 234 -8.00 8.59 11.70
N ALA A 235 -9.02 7.72 11.80
CA ALA A 235 -9.95 7.47 10.71
C ALA A 235 -10.74 8.74 10.32
N VAL A 236 -11.22 9.50 11.31
CA VAL A 236 -11.92 10.77 11.08
C VAL A 236 -11.00 11.79 10.42
N PHE A 237 -9.77 11.95 10.95
CA PHE A 237 -8.81 12.89 10.42
C PHE A 237 -8.36 12.53 8.99
N SER A 238 -8.00 11.26 8.75
CA SER A 238 -7.63 10.78 7.41
C SER A 238 -8.77 10.94 6.41
N GLY A 239 -10.02 10.69 6.80
CA GLY A 239 -11.19 10.94 5.95
C GLY A 239 -11.35 12.42 5.59
N ALA A 240 -11.18 13.32 6.56
CA ALA A 240 -11.23 14.77 6.33
C ALA A 240 -10.11 15.24 5.40
N VAL A 241 -8.88 14.74 5.58
CA VAL A 241 -7.74 15.05 4.71
C VAL A 241 -7.99 14.53 3.29
N LEU A 242 -8.47 13.30 3.11
CA LEU A 242 -8.79 12.76 1.79
C LEU A 242 -9.88 13.58 1.09
N TYR A 243 -10.93 13.98 1.80
CA TYR A 243 -11.97 14.86 1.26
C TYR A 243 -11.39 16.21 0.80
N PHE A 244 -10.52 16.81 1.63
CA PHE A 244 -9.82 18.05 1.31
C PHE A 244 -8.94 17.91 0.05
N PHE A 245 -8.12 16.87 -0.03
CA PHE A 245 -7.27 16.63 -1.20
C PHE A 245 -8.09 16.39 -2.47
N ASN A 246 -9.23 15.70 -2.36
CA ASN A 246 -10.12 15.51 -3.49
C ASN A 246 -10.72 16.83 -3.98
N GLN A 247 -11.12 17.73 -3.06
CA GLN A 247 -11.61 19.06 -3.42
C GLN A 247 -10.52 19.96 -4.01
N ALA A 248 -9.29 19.88 -3.47
CA ALA A 248 -8.17 20.71 -3.91
C ALA A 248 -7.59 20.29 -5.26
N TYR A 249 -7.41 18.98 -5.49
CA TYR A 249 -6.61 18.48 -6.62
C TYR A 249 -7.30 17.42 -7.47
N GLY A 250 -8.41 16.85 -6.99
CA GLY A 250 -9.05 15.67 -7.57
C GLY A 250 -8.19 14.42 -7.41
N ILE A 251 -8.57 13.49 -6.50
CA ILE A 251 -7.81 12.25 -6.32
C ILE A 251 -7.98 11.38 -7.58
N GLY A 252 -6.87 10.89 -8.13
CA GLY A 252 -6.88 10.13 -9.38
C GLY A 252 -6.69 11.00 -10.63
N SER A 253 -6.53 12.32 -10.49
CA SER A 253 -6.17 13.22 -11.58
C SER A 253 -4.69 13.06 -12.00
N SER A 254 -4.26 13.79 -13.02
CA SER A 254 -2.86 13.84 -13.44
C SER A 254 -1.94 14.50 -12.41
N THR A 255 -2.47 15.33 -11.51
CA THR A 255 -1.69 16.01 -10.46
C THR A 255 -1.53 15.13 -9.22
N ILE A 256 -2.59 14.41 -8.83
CA ILE A 256 -2.53 13.39 -7.76
C ILE A 256 -2.99 12.04 -8.34
N PRO A 257 -2.12 11.35 -9.09
CA PRO A 257 -2.43 10.02 -9.55
C PRO A 257 -2.59 9.11 -8.32
N ALA A 258 -3.60 8.25 -8.34
CA ALA A 258 -3.86 7.27 -7.30
C ALA A 258 -3.77 5.85 -7.89
N PRO A 259 -2.57 5.36 -8.23
CA PRO A 259 -2.43 4.18 -9.07
C PRO A 259 -2.99 2.93 -8.39
N GLN A 260 -2.66 2.73 -7.10
CA GLN A 260 -3.15 1.58 -6.34
C GLN A 260 -4.68 1.56 -6.25
N ALA A 261 -5.30 2.71 -5.98
CA ALA A 261 -6.75 2.85 -5.93
C ALA A 261 -7.39 2.63 -7.31
N GLY A 262 -6.79 3.18 -8.36
CA GLY A 262 -7.23 2.97 -9.74
C GLY A 262 -7.18 1.50 -10.16
N MET A 263 -6.22 0.71 -9.66
CA MET A 263 -6.16 -0.73 -9.94
C MET A 263 -7.31 -1.44 -9.23
N MET A 264 -7.52 -1.12 -7.96
CA MET A 264 -8.59 -1.71 -7.16
C MET A 264 -9.95 -1.43 -7.82
N ALA A 265 -10.16 -0.20 -8.31
CA ALA A 265 -11.33 0.21 -9.08
C ALA A 265 -11.46 -0.58 -10.38
N LEU A 266 -10.39 -0.65 -11.19
CA LEU A 266 -10.37 -1.38 -12.46
C LEU A 266 -10.74 -2.86 -12.30
N ILE A 267 -10.24 -3.53 -11.26
CA ILE A 267 -10.57 -4.94 -10.98
C ILE A 267 -12.05 -5.07 -10.57
N SER A 268 -12.50 -4.21 -9.66
CA SER A 268 -13.88 -4.24 -9.17
C SER A 268 -14.88 -3.96 -10.29
N GLU A 269 -14.70 -2.85 -11.01
CA GLU A 269 -15.55 -2.43 -12.11
C GLU A 269 -15.52 -3.44 -13.24
N GLY A 270 -14.34 -3.81 -13.73
CA GLY A 270 -14.20 -4.71 -14.87
C GLY A 270 -14.82 -6.10 -14.61
N VAL A 271 -14.79 -6.58 -13.36
CA VAL A 271 -15.46 -7.84 -12.99
C VAL A 271 -16.98 -7.65 -13.01
N LEU A 272 -17.51 -6.59 -12.39
CA LEU A 272 -18.96 -6.38 -12.27
C LEU A 272 -19.63 -6.05 -13.60
N THR A 273 -19.08 -5.09 -14.37
CA THR A 273 -19.65 -4.60 -15.63
C THR A 273 -19.35 -5.52 -16.82
N GLY A 274 -18.34 -6.40 -16.68
CA GLY A 274 -17.87 -7.25 -17.77
C GLY A 274 -17.04 -6.51 -18.82
N THR A 275 -16.67 -5.25 -18.58
CA THR A 275 -15.82 -4.46 -19.49
C THR A 275 -14.33 -4.73 -19.33
N ALA A 276 -13.93 -5.59 -18.38
CA ALA A 276 -12.54 -5.95 -18.19
C ALA A 276 -11.91 -6.48 -19.48
N GLN A 277 -10.73 -5.96 -19.83
CA GLN A 277 -9.91 -6.50 -20.91
C GLN A 277 -9.26 -7.81 -20.48
N TRP A 278 -10.06 -8.88 -20.43
CA TRP A 278 -9.63 -10.20 -19.95
C TRP A 278 -8.40 -10.73 -20.70
N GLY A 279 -8.27 -10.44 -21.99
CA GLY A 279 -7.07 -10.77 -22.76
C GLY A 279 -5.79 -10.19 -22.14
N MET A 280 -5.80 -8.89 -21.80
CA MET A 280 -4.66 -8.21 -21.18
C MET A 280 -4.41 -8.72 -19.75
N ILE A 281 -5.46 -8.97 -18.98
CA ILE A 281 -5.35 -9.57 -17.63
C ILE A 281 -4.69 -10.95 -17.71
N LEU A 282 -5.09 -11.79 -18.67
CA LEU A 282 -4.52 -13.13 -18.87
C LEU A 282 -3.06 -13.08 -19.32
N ILE A 283 -2.70 -12.16 -20.20
CA ILE A 283 -1.30 -11.91 -20.57
C ILE A 283 -0.48 -11.53 -19.32
N GLY A 284 -1.01 -10.63 -18.50
CA GLY A 284 -0.41 -10.26 -17.22
C GLY A 284 -0.26 -11.45 -16.26
N ALA A 285 -1.26 -12.32 -16.20
CA ALA A 285 -1.24 -13.53 -15.39
C ALA A 285 -0.15 -14.52 -15.84
N VAL A 286 -0.04 -14.77 -17.16
CA VAL A 286 1.04 -15.60 -17.73
C VAL A 286 2.41 -15.00 -17.43
N PHE A 287 2.53 -13.68 -17.61
CA PHE A 287 3.76 -12.96 -17.32
C PHE A 287 4.16 -13.08 -15.84
N ALA A 288 3.20 -12.96 -14.91
CA ALA A 288 3.43 -13.20 -13.49
C ALA A 288 3.88 -14.65 -13.20
N CYS A 289 3.29 -15.65 -13.85
CA CYS A 289 3.74 -17.04 -13.73
C CYS A 289 5.21 -17.21 -14.14
N VAL A 290 5.63 -16.59 -15.25
CA VAL A 290 7.04 -16.59 -15.67
C VAL A 290 7.93 -15.95 -14.61
N LEU A 291 7.55 -14.80 -14.06
CA LEU A 291 8.29 -14.14 -12.99
C LEU A 291 8.40 -15.01 -11.72
N ILE A 292 7.33 -15.74 -11.35
CA ILE A 292 7.34 -16.68 -10.23
C ILE A 292 8.35 -17.81 -10.47
N LEU A 293 8.36 -18.38 -11.68
CA LEU A 293 9.31 -19.44 -12.05
C LEU A 293 10.76 -18.95 -12.01
N MET A 294 10.99 -17.68 -12.39
CA MET A 294 12.29 -17.01 -12.28
C MET A 294 12.65 -16.58 -10.85
N ARG A 295 11.77 -16.81 -9.87
CA ARG A 295 11.91 -16.36 -8.47
C ARG A 295 12.07 -14.84 -8.34
N ILE A 296 11.46 -14.09 -9.26
CA ILE A 296 11.40 -12.62 -9.21
C ILE A 296 10.16 -12.21 -8.39
N PRO A 297 10.28 -11.24 -7.47
CA PRO A 297 9.13 -10.68 -6.76
C PRO A 297 8.12 -10.06 -7.74
N VAL A 298 6.99 -10.74 -7.93
CA VAL A 298 5.96 -10.36 -8.92
C VAL A 298 5.33 -9.00 -8.59
N LEU A 299 4.99 -8.77 -7.31
CA LEU A 299 4.23 -7.58 -6.91
C LEU A 299 4.96 -6.27 -7.24
N PRO A 300 6.24 -6.06 -6.85
CA PRO A 300 6.99 -4.87 -7.28
C PRO A 300 7.08 -4.71 -8.80
N PHE A 301 7.28 -5.81 -9.52
CA PHE A 301 7.39 -5.77 -10.98
C PHE A 301 6.07 -5.37 -11.64
N ALA A 302 4.96 -5.95 -11.18
CA ALA A 302 3.62 -5.69 -11.69
C ALA A 302 3.15 -4.27 -11.37
N VAL A 303 3.50 -3.75 -10.18
CA VAL A 303 3.35 -2.31 -9.85
C VAL A 303 4.12 -1.46 -10.85
N GLY A 304 5.34 -1.88 -11.21
CA GLY A 304 6.14 -1.23 -12.25
C GLY A 304 5.47 -1.13 -13.62
N ILE A 305 4.87 -2.23 -14.10
CA ILE A 305 4.10 -2.26 -15.36
C ILE A 305 2.92 -1.29 -15.30
N TYR A 306 2.24 -1.28 -14.14
CA TYR A 306 1.03 -0.50 -13.93
C TYR A 306 1.29 0.99 -13.71
N LEU A 307 2.44 1.38 -13.16
CA LEU A 307 2.76 2.78 -12.86
C LEU A 307 3.22 3.56 -14.08
N PRO A 308 2.95 4.88 -14.13
CA PRO A 308 3.65 5.77 -15.05
C PRO A 308 5.15 5.69 -14.82
N ILE A 309 5.94 5.70 -15.90
CA ILE A 309 7.41 5.68 -15.79
C ILE A 309 7.96 6.90 -15.04
N THR A 310 7.21 8.01 -15.05
CA THR A 310 7.52 9.23 -14.29
C THR A 310 7.48 9.00 -12.77
N LEU A 311 6.67 8.05 -12.27
CA LEU A 311 6.66 7.65 -10.85
C LEU A 311 7.67 6.55 -10.56
N ALA A 312 7.92 5.64 -11.51
CA ALA A 312 8.90 4.58 -11.33
C ALA A 312 10.36 5.09 -11.29
N THR A 313 10.64 6.19 -12.00
CA THR A 313 12.01 6.74 -12.11
C THR A 313 12.54 7.29 -10.77
N PRO A 314 11.81 8.14 -10.02
CA PRO A 314 12.25 8.58 -8.69
C PRO A 314 12.45 7.42 -7.71
N ILE A 315 11.60 6.38 -7.76
CA ILE A 315 11.76 5.16 -6.95
C ILE A 315 13.09 4.46 -7.28
N PHE A 316 13.41 4.37 -8.57
CA PHE A 316 14.68 3.82 -9.04
C PHE A 316 15.89 4.62 -8.55
N LEU A 317 15.86 5.95 -8.72
CA LEU A 317 16.92 6.84 -8.29
C LEU A 317 17.16 6.77 -6.77
N GLY A 318 16.09 6.75 -5.96
CA GLY A 318 16.20 6.54 -4.51
C GLY A 318 16.85 5.19 -4.16
N GLY A 319 16.50 4.13 -4.89
CA GLY A 319 17.14 2.81 -4.76
C GLY A 319 18.62 2.82 -5.13
N LEU A 320 19.02 3.55 -6.16
CA LEU A 320 20.42 3.73 -6.56
C LEU A 320 21.22 4.52 -5.52
N ILE A 321 20.66 5.60 -4.97
CA ILE A 321 21.29 6.38 -3.89
C ILE A 321 21.56 5.46 -2.71
N ARG A 322 20.56 4.68 -2.28
CA ARG A 322 20.74 3.71 -1.20
C ARG A 322 21.80 2.67 -1.54
N GLY A 323 21.76 2.10 -2.74
CA GLY A 323 22.77 1.12 -3.17
C GLY A 323 24.19 1.70 -3.19
N GLY A 324 24.34 2.97 -3.55
CA GLY A 324 25.60 3.70 -3.49
C GLY A 324 26.07 3.93 -2.06
N VAL A 325 25.18 4.37 -1.16
CA VAL A 325 25.46 4.57 0.27
C VAL A 325 25.87 3.25 0.94
N ASP A 326 25.10 2.17 0.74
CA ASP A 326 25.39 0.86 1.31
C ASP A 326 26.79 0.39 0.85
N ARG A 327 27.09 0.50 -0.45
CA ARG A 327 28.38 0.10 -1.03
C ARG A 327 29.54 0.98 -0.55
N TYR A 328 29.31 2.26 -0.28
CA TYR A 328 30.29 3.17 0.30
C TYR A 328 30.58 2.78 1.75
N VAL A 329 29.56 2.56 2.58
CA VAL A 329 29.73 2.22 4.00
C VAL A 329 30.45 0.88 4.17
N THR A 330 30.11 -0.14 3.38
CA THR A 330 30.81 -1.44 3.42
C THR A 330 32.29 -1.33 3.03
N ARG A 331 32.68 -0.33 2.23
CA ARG A 331 34.08 -0.08 1.86
C ARG A 331 34.89 0.66 2.93
N VAL A 332 34.24 1.37 3.85
CA VAL A 332 34.89 2.25 4.86
C VAL A 332 35.08 1.52 6.20
N ASP A 333 35.55 0.27 6.15
CA ASP A 333 35.93 -0.56 7.30
C ASP A 333 34.81 -0.80 8.34
N ASP A 334 33.59 -1.10 7.89
CA ASP A 334 32.49 -1.54 8.75
C ASP A 334 32.58 -3.04 9.04
N LYS A 335 33.59 -3.46 9.82
CA LYS A 335 33.85 -4.88 10.14
C LYS A 335 32.71 -5.53 10.93
N ASP A 336 31.98 -4.75 11.73
CA ASP A 336 30.90 -5.23 12.60
C ASP A 336 29.49 -5.00 12.04
N GLY A 337 29.34 -4.27 10.92
CA GLY A 337 28.04 -3.95 10.32
C GLY A 337 27.24 -2.86 11.05
N THR A 338 27.74 -2.38 12.19
CA THR A 338 27.11 -1.37 13.04
C THR A 338 26.91 -0.06 12.29
N ARG A 339 27.87 0.34 11.47
CA ARG A 339 27.79 1.61 10.73
C ARG A 339 26.75 1.53 9.62
N ALA A 340 26.63 0.40 8.94
CA ALA A 340 25.60 0.16 7.94
C ALA A 340 24.19 0.18 8.56
N GLU A 341 24.01 -0.42 9.74
CA GLU A 341 22.72 -0.40 10.43
C GLU A 341 22.32 1.01 10.88
N GLU A 342 23.26 1.75 11.48
CA GLU A 342 23.04 3.14 11.90
C GLU A 342 22.74 4.06 10.72
N THR A 343 23.51 3.94 9.63
CA THR A 343 23.30 4.68 8.38
C THR A 343 21.90 4.38 7.81
N THR A 344 21.50 3.11 7.80
CA THR A 344 20.17 2.68 7.33
C THR A 344 19.06 3.22 8.23
N TYR A 345 19.26 3.23 9.55
CA TYR A 345 18.30 3.79 10.51
C TYR A 345 18.14 5.30 10.33
N ARG A 346 19.24 6.05 10.27
CA ARG A 346 19.23 7.50 10.01
C ARG A 346 18.60 7.83 8.67
N GLY A 347 18.96 7.12 7.61
CA GLY A 347 18.37 7.30 6.29
C GLY A 347 16.86 7.08 6.29
N ARG A 348 16.36 6.09 7.04
CA ARG A 348 14.91 5.89 7.24
C ARG A 348 14.25 7.08 7.92
N ILE A 349 14.85 7.64 8.97
CA ILE A 349 14.30 8.79 9.70
C ILE A 349 14.25 10.04 8.81
N VAL A 350 15.36 10.37 8.13
CA VAL A 350 15.42 11.57 7.28
C VAL A 350 14.43 11.42 6.12
N ALA A 351 14.36 10.24 5.49
CA ALA A 351 13.39 9.98 4.43
C ALA A 351 11.94 10.10 4.93
N ALA A 352 11.62 9.56 6.11
CA ALA A 352 10.28 9.70 6.71
C ALA A 352 9.93 11.16 7.00
N GLY A 353 10.90 11.95 7.48
CA GLY A 353 10.74 13.39 7.67
C GLY A 353 10.46 14.13 6.36
N LEU A 354 11.16 13.78 5.28
CA LEU A 354 10.94 14.37 3.95
C LEU A 354 9.55 14.02 3.39
N ILE A 355 9.12 12.77 3.50
CA ILE A 355 7.77 12.33 3.10
C ILE A 355 6.70 13.07 3.91
N THR A 356 6.91 13.21 5.22
CA THR A 356 5.95 13.91 6.09
C THR A 356 5.91 15.41 5.77
N GLY A 357 7.06 16.03 5.51
CA GLY A 357 7.15 17.44 5.13
C GLY A 357 6.48 17.73 3.78
N GLU A 358 6.65 16.85 2.80
CA GLU A 358 5.96 16.92 1.52
C GLU A 358 4.44 16.83 1.69
N ALA A 359 3.95 15.85 2.46
CA ALA A 359 2.52 15.71 2.73
C ALA A 359 1.92 16.94 3.46
N ILE A 360 2.62 17.50 4.46
CA ILE A 360 2.17 18.71 5.18
C ILE A 360 2.15 19.91 4.23
N MET A 361 3.20 20.10 3.42
CA MET A 361 3.23 21.18 2.43
C MET A 361 2.13 21.01 1.38
N GLY A 362 1.81 19.78 0.97
CA GLY A 362 0.68 19.48 0.09
C GLY A 362 -0.66 19.95 0.66
N ILE A 363 -0.87 19.79 1.97
CA ILE A 363 -2.05 20.32 2.67
C ILE A 363 -2.06 21.85 2.65
N VAL A 364 -0.92 22.49 2.98
CA VAL A 364 -0.81 23.96 2.98
C VAL A 364 -1.09 24.54 1.59
N ILE A 365 -0.45 24.00 0.55
CA ILE A 365 -0.65 24.44 -0.84
C ILE A 365 -2.10 24.19 -1.28
N GLY A 366 -2.71 23.06 -0.91
CA GLY A 366 -4.10 22.75 -1.25
C GLY A 366 -5.07 23.73 -0.59
N GLY A 367 -4.74 24.22 0.61
CA GLY A 367 -5.58 25.16 1.34
C GLY A 367 -5.51 26.55 0.73
N LEU A 368 -4.32 26.96 0.28
CA LEU A 368 -4.15 28.19 -0.50
C LEU A 368 -4.90 28.12 -1.83
N TYR A 369 -4.88 26.97 -2.49
CA TYR A 369 -5.62 26.76 -3.75
C TYR A 369 -7.13 26.88 -3.55
N ILE A 370 -7.70 26.19 -2.55
CA ILE A 370 -9.15 26.26 -2.26
C ILE A 370 -9.61 27.67 -1.87
N THR A 371 -8.73 28.47 -1.25
CA THR A 371 -9.05 29.84 -0.81
C THR A 371 -8.85 30.91 -1.89
N GLY A 372 -8.50 30.51 -3.12
CA GLY A 372 -8.33 31.41 -4.28
C GLY A 372 -7.04 32.23 -4.25
N VAL A 373 -6.13 31.96 -3.30
CA VAL A 373 -4.85 32.68 -3.20
C VAL A 373 -3.90 32.16 -4.28
N GLY A 374 -3.80 32.91 -5.39
CA GLY A 374 -2.88 32.59 -6.51
C GLY A 374 -3.56 32.14 -7.82
N GLU A 375 -4.89 32.26 -7.94
CA GLU A 375 -5.63 31.87 -9.15
C GLU A 375 -5.22 32.63 -10.42
N SER A 376 -4.67 33.84 -10.30
CA SER A 376 -4.26 34.66 -11.45
C SER A 376 -2.99 34.16 -12.17
N GLY A 377 -2.28 33.13 -11.64
CA GLY A 377 -1.05 32.59 -12.24
C GLY A 377 -0.96 31.06 -12.35
N GLY A 378 -1.94 30.31 -11.83
CA GLY A 378 -1.89 28.85 -11.75
C GLY A 378 -1.07 28.34 -10.57
N ALA A 379 -1.56 27.32 -9.87
CA ALA A 379 -0.81 26.64 -8.81
C ALA A 379 0.15 25.59 -9.40
N PRO A 380 1.30 25.29 -8.75
CA PRO A 380 1.78 25.91 -7.51
C PRO A 380 2.61 27.16 -7.84
N PHE A 381 2.09 28.33 -7.48
CA PHE A 381 2.74 29.65 -7.50
C PHE A 381 3.87 29.81 -8.52
N PRO A 382 3.63 30.30 -9.75
CA PRO A 382 4.74 30.85 -10.50
C PRO A 382 5.31 31.98 -9.65
N ILE A 383 6.57 31.86 -9.23
CA ILE A 383 7.26 32.81 -8.34
C ILE A 383 7.58 34.11 -9.11
N GLY A 384 6.71 34.54 -10.04
CA GLY A 384 6.97 35.58 -11.03
C GLY A 384 8.12 35.25 -12.01
N PHE A 385 8.78 34.10 -11.86
CA PHE A 385 9.88 33.66 -12.71
C PHE A 385 9.39 32.98 -13.98
N SER A 386 10.20 33.02 -15.03
CA SER A 386 9.95 32.24 -16.24
C SER A 386 9.89 30.74 -15.94
N SER A 387 9.12 29.98 -16.72
CA SER A 387 8.98 28.52 -16.56
C SER A 387 10.33 27.79 -16.56
N ALA A 388 11.26 28.22 -17.43
CA ALA A 388 12.61 27.67 -17.50
C ALA A 388 13.41 27.91 -16.20
N LEU A 389 13.30 29.10 -15.60
CA LEU A 389 14.00 29.41 -14.35
C LEU A 389 13.40 28.62 -13.17
N GLN A 390 12.07 28.46 -13.13
CA GLN A 390 11.42 27.64 -12.11
C GLN A 390 11.85 26.16 -12.20
N GLN A 391 11.93 25.60 -13.41
CA GLN A 391 12.44 24.24 -13.62
C GLN A 391 13.90 24.12 -13.19
N ALA A 392 14.75 25.09 -13.56
CA ALA A 392 16.15 25.10 -13.16
C ALA A 392 16.32 25.16 -11.62
N LEU A 393 15.56 26.04 -10.94
CA LEU A 393 15.57 26.14 -9.48
C LEU A 393 15.06 24.86 -8.82
N GLY A 394 14.03 24.22 -9.40
CA GLY A 394 13.53 22.93 -8.93
C GLY A 394 14.61 21.84 -9.01
N VAL A 395 15.32 21.74 -10.13
CA VAL A 395 16.43 20.78 -10.28
C VAL A 395 17.54 21.06 -9.27
N VAL A 396 17.94 22.32 -9.09
CA VAL A 396 18.96 22.72 -8.10
C VAL A 396 18.50 22.36 -6.69
N ALA A 397 17.25 22.65 -6.33
CA ALA A 397 16.69 22.31 -5.02
C ALA A 397 16.71 20.80 -4.76
N VAL A 398 16.34 19.98 -5.75
CA VAL A 398 16.40 18.51 -5.65
C VAL A 398 17.85 18.04 -5.47
N ILE A 399 18.81 18.57 -6.23
CA ILE A 399 20.23 18.22 -6.09
C ILE A 399 20.73 18.56 -4.68
N ILE A 400 20.44 19.77 -4.19
CA ILE A 400 20.81 20.20 -2.83
C ILE A 400 20.19 19.27 -1.80
N LEU A 401 18.91 18.91 -1.95
CA LEU A 401 18.22 18.03 -1.03
C LEU A 401 18.84 16.62 -1.02
N VAL A 402 19.21 16.07 -2.18
CA VAL A 402 19.93 14.79 -2.29
C VAL A 402 21.31 14.86 -1.63
N ILE A 403 22.04 15.96 -1.81
CA ILE A 403 23.34 16.19 -1.17
C ILE A 403 23.17 16.27 0.35
N LEU A 404 22.22 17.07 0.85
CA LEU A 404 21.93 17.22 2.27
C LEU A 404 21.48 15.89 2.88
N PHE A 405 20.61 15.15 2.20
CA PHE A 405 20.19 13.81 2.59
C PHE A 405 21.39 12.88 2.73
N THR A 406 22.22 12.76 1.68
CA THR A 406 23.38 11.87 1.68
C THR A 406 24.41 12.28 2.74
N ALA A 407 24.67 13.58 2.89
CA ALA A 407 25.56 14.11 3.91
C ALA A 407 25.03 13.86 5.32
N SER A 408 23.72 14.04 5.57
CA SER A 408 23.11 13.81 6.88
C SER A 408 23.20 12.34 7.32
N ILE A 409 23.14 11.42 6.36
CA ILE A 409 23.21 9.98 6.58
C ILE A 409 24.64 9.51 6.83
N LEU A 410 25.61 10.07 6.09
CA LEU A 410 27.03 9.69 6.17
C LEU A 410 27.81 10.41 7.28
N ARG A 411 27.22 11.44 7.92
CA ARG A 411 27.85 12.12 9.07
C ARG A 411 28.21 11.09 10.14
N ALA A 412 29.49 10.99 10.47
CA ALA A 412 29.92 10.19 11.62
C ALA A 412 29.26 10.74 12.89
N PRO A 413 28.93 9.90 13.89
CA PRO A 413 28.51 10.39 15.19
C PRO A 413 29.58 11.37 15.68
N SER A 414 29.25 12.64 15.86
CA SER A 414 30.06 13.52 16.68
C SER A 414 30.04 12.89 18.07
N GLY A 415 31.20 12.37 18.51
CA GLY A 415 31.32 11.62 19.75
C GLY A 415 30.57 12.32 20.87
N THR A 416 29.45 11.73 21.31
CA THR A 416 28.95 11.99 22.64
C THR A 416 29.92 11.27 23.56
N SER A 417 30.80 12.06 24.15
CA SER A 417 31.51 11.75 25.39
C SER A 417 30.60 10.95 26.33
N GLN A 418 31.19 9.88 26.85
CA GLN A 418 30.82 9.00 27.98
C GLN A 418 29.60 9.39 28.82
#